data_AF-A7ESK3-F1
#
_entry.id   AF-A7ESK3-F1
#
_cell.length_a   1.000
_cell.length_b   1.000
_cell.length_c   1.000
_cell.angle_alpha   90.00
_cell.angle_beta   90.00
_cell.angle_gamma   90.00
#
_symmetry.space_group_name_H-M   'P 1'
#
loop_
_entity.id
_entity.type
_entity.pdbx_description
1 polymer ?
#
loop_
_entity_poly.entity_id
_entity_poly.type
_entity_poly.pdbx_seq_one_letter_code
_entity_poly.pdbx_strand_id
1 'polypeptide(L)'
;MAAVSVIKYQEAMAADDNAVPCTLKPRRNLTATYFELGRYTLCRDMTKQVIEIIKETMPEDKVILAKLAQREQRSTEHIPQVSEQEKLKRRLKIYAPLPRYHASLYTTTDYFTVGHDVAESLFNVLLQDFPRKNNKTMLFFLGGIGDSRNLYATMIDLHTSEKKGVASRRNYHFVANGHNKCALTRNLIIWKLLDELSTLAHDSDQGLMALATIFFIYESYLMPKYIHGNLRRIMENILVSLEKGDSPLPWVSLHAHDIPKYIEVLKSWISENFQNFTALEVMHGIRIALSQRAPFHDRNCKEKQLYTRYGFLQPPGKIFLLLSQVCWSFYKLHPNLACFVGRPNEFDFGNDPFSALDHFESFYKGQKPSSLFDHAAPLFKGAGDSIKKMKQRLHVEVLWRCY
;
A
#
# COMPACT_ATOMS: atom_id res chain seq x y z
N MET A 1 8.80 33.45 9.72
CA MET A 1 7.88 34.54 10.09
C MET A 1 6.58 34.53 9.27
N ALA A 2 6.60 34.55 7.93
CA ALA A 2 5.38 34.68 7.13
C ALA A 2 4.35 33.52 7.24
N ALA A 3 4.78 32.28 7.48
CA ALA A 3 3.86 31.15 7.70
C ALA A 3 3.06 31.26 9.02
N VAL A 4 3.67 31.86 10.06
CA VAL A 4 3.01 32.13 11.35
C VAL A 4 1.94 33.20 11.19
N SER A 5 2.16 34.18 10.31
CA SER A 5 1.17 35.23 10.00
C SER A 5 -0.07 34.68 9.28
N VAL A 6 0.09 33.69 8.40
CA VAL A 6 -1.05 33.04 7.72
C VAL A 6 -1.99 32.38 8.74
N ILE A 7 -1.44 31.61 9.68
CA ILE A 7 -2.22 30.91 10.71
C ILE A 7 -2.97 31.91 11.58
N LYS A 8 -2.29 32.97 12.04
CA LYS A 8 -2.91 34.02 12.87
C LYS A 8 -4.07 34.75 12.16
N TYR A 9 -3.95 35.00 10.85
CA TYR A 9 -5.05 35.61 10.09
C TYR A 9 -6.22 34.64 9.86
N GLN A 10 -5.95 33.33 9.72
CA GLN A 10 -7.00 32.31 9.61
C GLN A 10 -7.74 32.11 10.94
N GLU A 11 -7.03 32.08 12.07
CA GLU A 11 -7.61 32.03 13.41
C GLU A 11 -8.46 33.28 13.69
N ALA A 12 -7.97 34.47 13.32
CA ALA A 12 -8.74 35.71 13.44
C ALA A 12 -9.98 35.75 12.54
N MET A 13 -9.98 35.03 11.42
CA MET A 13 -11.17 34.88 10.57
C MET A 13 -12.19 33.89 11.15
N ALA A 14 -11.74 32.86 11.87
CA ALA A 14 -12.58 31.83 12.47
C ALA A 14 -13.20 32.27 13.82
N ALA A 15 -12.57 33.20 14.53
CA ALA A 15 -13.09 33.75 15.77
C ALA A 15 -14.24 34.76 15.57
N ASP A 16 -14.59 35.07 14.32
CA ASP A 16 -15.47 36.16 13.92
C ASP A 16 -16.57 35.65 12.98
N ASP A 17 -17.42 34.75 13.52
CA ASP A 17 -18.45 34.03 12.77
C ASP A 17 -19.73 34.87 12.47
N ASN A 18 -19.79 36.13 12.89
CA ASN A 18 -20.91 37.05 12.62
C ASN A 18 -20.44 38.29 11.85
N ALA A 19 -20.36 38.17 10.52
CA ALA A 19 -19.85 39.20 9.63
C ALA A 19 -20.61 40.54 9.73
N VAL A 20 -19.97 41.53 10.33
CA VAL A 20 -20.25 42.97 10.19
C VAL A 20 -19.11 43.58 9.35
N PRO A 21 -19.33 44.65 8.55
CA PRO A 21 -18.32 45.19 7.61
C PRO A 21 -16.95 45.56 8.23
N CYS A 22 -16.90 45.71 9.56
CA CYS A 22 -15.71 46.06 10.33
C CYS A 22 -14.62 44.97 10.39
N THR A 23 -14.89 43.74 9.93
CA THR A 23 -14.02 42.56 10.18
C THR A 23 -13.35 41.98 8.93
N LEU A 24 -13.35 42.71 7.79
CA LEU A 24 -12.69 42.29 6.55
C LEU A 24 -11.16 42.46 6.54
N LYS A 25 -10.59 43.08 7.58
CA LYS A 25 -9.15 43.37 7.68
C LYS A 25 -8.27 42.12 7.70
N PRO A 26 -8.57 41.06 8.47
CA PRO A 26 -7.82 39.80 8.42
C PRO A 26 -7.85 39.16 7.03
N ARG A 27 -9.01 39.12 6.37
CA ARG A 27 -9.17 38.59 5.01
C ARG A 27 -8.29 39.34 4.01
N ARG A 28 -8.30 40.67 4.05
CA ARG A 28 -7.48 41.52 3.18
C ARG A 28 -5.98 41.33 3.42
N ASN A 29 -5.55 41.27 4.67
CA ASN A 29 -4.15 41.02 5.02
C ASN A 29 -3.70 39.62 4.60
N LEU A 30 -4.59 38.63 4.66
CA LEU A 30 -4.32 37.28 4.19
C LEU A 30 -4.10 37.25 2.67
N THR A 31 -4.87 38.01 1.89
CA THR A 31 -4.62 38.12 0.43
C THR A 31 -3.23 38.68 0.12
N ALA A 32 -2.80 39.72 0.84
CA ALA A 32 -1.46 40.28 0.67
C ALA A 32 -0.38 39.27 1.08
N THR A 33 -0.58 38.57 2.19
CA THR A 33 0.35 37.54 2.67
C THR A 33 0.52 36.40 1.66
N TYR A 34 -0.57 35.94 1.03
CA TYR A 34 -0.47 34.93 -0.03
C TYR A 34 0.30 35.43 -1.26
N PHE A 35 0.17 36.72 -1.60
CA PHE A 35 0.93 37.31 -2.69
C PHE A 35 2.44 37.30 -2.39
N GLU A 36 2.84 37.81 -1.23
CA GLU A 36 4.26 37.87 -0.82
C GLU A 36 4.89 36.47 -0.67
N LEU A 37 4.10 35.45 -0.34
CA LEU A 37 4.53 34.06 -0.25
C LEU A 37 4.63 33.35 -1.62
N GLY A 38 4.35 34.04 -2.73
CA GLY A 38 4.31 33.44 -4.06
C GLY A 38 3.15 32.46 -4.29
N ARG A 39 2.13 32.47 -3.40
CA ARG A 39 0.95 31.61 -3.49
C ARG A 39 -0.13 32.30 -4.32
N TYR A 40 0.20 32.61 -5.57
CA TYR A 40 -0.60 33.47 -6.43
C TYR A 40 -2.00 32.93 -6.75
N THR A 41 -2.19 31.61 -6.81
CA THR A 41 -3.52 31.00 -6.99
C THR A 41 -4.45 31.25 -5.80
N LEU A 42 -3.96 30.99 -4.58
CA LEU A 42 -4.70 31.25 -3.34
C LEU A 42 -4.95 32.75 -3.14
N CYS A 43 -3.97 33.59 -3.51
CA CYS A 43 -4.13 35.03 -3.51
C CYS A 43 -5.31 35.46 -4.40
N ARG A 44 -5.31 35.04 -5.68
CA ARG A 44 -6.36 35.36 -6.65
C ARG A 44 -7.75 34.95 -6.15
N ASP A 45 -7.89 33.69 -5.75
CA ASP A 45 -9.21 33.14 -5.40
C ASP A 45 -9.80 33.82 -4.15
N MET A 46 -8.96 34.11 -3.15
CA MET A 46 -9.39 34.82 -1.95
C MET A 46 -9.64 36.32 -2.23
N THR A 47 -8.85 36.95 -3.09
CA THR A 47 -9.08 38.34 -3.50
C THR A 47 -10.42 38.52 -4.20
N LYS A 48 -10.85 37.57 -5.05
CA LYS A 48 -12.19 37.58 -5.68
C LYS A 48 -13.31 37.56 -4.64
N GLN A 49 -13.24 36.63 -3.68
CA GLN A 49 -14.24 36.54 -2.61
C GLN A 49 -14.32 37.82 -1.78
N VAL A 50 -13.18 38.44 -1.47
CA VAL A 50 -13.16 39.70 -0.70
C VAL A 50 -13.73 40.87 -1.52
N ILE A 51 -13.48 40.92 -2.83
CA ILE A 51 -14.06 41.94 -3.72
C ILE A 51 -15.59 41.81 -3.77
N GLU A 52 -16.13 40.60 -3.88
CA GLU A 52 -17.58 40.33 -3.88
C GLU A 52 -18.22 40.85 -2.59
N ILE A 53 -17.67 40.49 -1.43
CA ILE A 53 -18.21 40.93 -0.13
C ILE A 53 -18.16 42.47 0.01
N ILE A 54 -17.08 43.13 -0.42
CA ILE A 54 -16.97 44.60 -0.32
C ILE A 54 -17.97 45.29 -1.26
N LYS A 55 -18.20 44.75 -2.46
CA LYS A 55 -19.21 45.31 -3.39
C LYS A 55 -20.62 45.25 -2.81
N GLU A 56 -20.94 44.22 -2.03
CA GLU A 56 -22.25 44.05 -1.40
C GLU A 56 -22.42 44.91 -0.14
N THR A 57 -21.33 45.11 0.63
CA THR A 57 -21.40 45.71 1.96
C THR A 57 -20.95 47.17 2.02
N MET A 58 -20.03 47.59 1.15
CA MET A 58 -19.39 48.93 1.14
C MET A 58 -19.01 49.37 -0.29
N PRO A 59 -19.98 49.49 -1.22
CA PRO A 59 -19.71 49.77 -2.64
C PRO A 59 -19.01 51.11 -2.91
N GLU A 60 -19.13 52.07 -1.99
CA GLU A 60 -18.51 53.39 -2.06
C GLU A 60 -16.99 53.40 -1.85
N ASP A 61 -16.40 52.32 -1.30
CA ASP A 61 -14.96 52.24 -1.01
C ASP A 61 -14.12 51.83 -2.24
N LYS A 62 -14.17 52.69 -3.26
CA LYS A 62 -13.52 52.52 -4.56
C LYS A 62 -12.00 52.35 -4.44
N VAL A 63 -11.38 52.92 -3.41
CA VAL A 63 -9.92 52.86 -3.20
C VAL A 63 -9.48 51.45 -2.81
N ILE A 64 -10.26 50.77 -1.95
CA ILE A 64 -9.94 49.41 -1.51
C ILE A 64 -10.19 48.40 -2.64
N LEU A 65 -11.29 48.57 -3.38
CA LEU A 65 -11.61 47.75 -4.54
C LEU A 65 -10.52 47.85 -5.62
N ALA A 66 -10.00 49.04 -5.90
CA ALA A 66 -8.91 49.23 -6.86
C ALA A 66 -7.62 48.51 -6.44
N LYS A 67 -7.25 48.58 -5.15
CA LYS A 67 -6.07 47.88 -4.61
C LYS A 67 -6.20 46.35 -4.68
N LEU A 68 -7.40 45.83 -4.46
CA LEU A 68 -7.66 44.39 -4.55
C LEU A 68 -7.66 43.92 -6.01
N ALA A 69 -8.30 44.66 -6.92
CA ALA A 69 -8.29 44.36 -8.35
C ALA A 69 -6.85 44.34 -8.92
N GLN A 70 -6.01 45.30 -8.53
CA GLN A 70 -4.60 45.32 -8.92
C GLN A 70 -3.84 44.08 -8.41
N ARG A 71 -4.13 43.61 -7.19
CA ARG A 71 -3.51 42.41 -6.63
C ARG A 71 -3.97 41.14 -7.35
N GLU A 72 -5.24 41.05 -7.72
CA GLU A 72 -5.77 39.94 -8.51
C GLU A 72 -5.10 39.85 -9.89
N GLN A 73 -4.99 41.00 -10.57
CA GLN A 73 -4.33 41.10 -11.87
C GLN A 73 -2.87 40.64 -11.79
N ARG A 74 -2.09 41.22 -10.87
CA ARG A 74 -0.69 40.83 -10.67
C ARG A 74 -0.53 39.37 -10.29
N SER A 75 -1.44 38.83 -9.46
CA SER A 75 -1.43 37.40 -9.12
C SER A 75 -1.64 36.55 -10.37
N THR A 76 -2.53 36.95 -11.27
CA THR A 76 -2.81 36.24 -12.52
C THR A 76 -1.61 36.27 -13.48
N GLU A 77 -0.90 37.40 -13.56
CA GLU A 77 0.34 37.54 -14.34
C GLU A 77 1.47 36.63 -13.82
N HIS A 78 1.56 36.44 -12.50
CA HIS A 78 2.56 35.57 -11.87
C HIS A 78 2.19 34.08 -11.88
N ILE A 79 0.95 33.70 -12.22
CA ILE A 79 0.57 32.29 -12.39
C ILE A 79 1.11 31.81 -13.75
N PRO A 80 2.02 30.82 -13.78
CA PRO A 80 2.61 30.37 -15.04
C PRO A 80 1.53 29.83 -16.00
N GLN A 81 1.38 30.48 -17.15
CA GLN A 81 0.52 30.07 -18.27
C GLN A 81 1.18 28.96 -19.09
N VAL A 82 1.48 27.84 -18.45
CA VAL A 82 2.08 26.68 -19.13
C VAL A 82 0.97 25.67 -19.38
N SER A 83 0.84 25.20 -20.62
CA SER A 83 -0.11 24.14 -20.95
C SER A 83 0.21 22.86 -20.16
N GLU A 84 -0.80 22.06 -19.82
CA GLU A 84 -0.57 20.78 -19.15
C GLU A 84 0.36 19.86 -19.98
N GLN A 85 0.34 20.01 -21.31
CA GLN A 85 1.18 19.26 -22.24
C GLN A 85 2.67 19.67 -22.19
N GLU A 86 2.97 20.96 -22.01
CA GLU A 86 4.35 21.43 -21.81
C GLU A 86 4.88 21.11 -20.42
N LYS A 87 4.03 21.20 -19.38
CA LYS A 87 4.37 20.69 -18.04
C LYS A 87 4.74 19.21 -18.11
N LEU A 88 3.99 18.42 -18.87
CA LEU A 88 4.28 17.00 -19.11
C LEU A 88 5.63 16.80 -19.83
N LYS A 89 5.87 17.49 -20.96
CA LYS A 89 7.14 17.39 -21.70
C LYS A 89 8.36 17.72 -20.84
N ARG A 90 8.26 18.76 -20.00
CA ARG A 90 9.36 19.20 -19.13
C ARG A 90 9.64 18.22 -17.99
N ARG A 91 8.58 17.65 -17.40
CA ARG A 91 8.68 16.57 -16.40
C ARG A 91 9.36 15.33 -16.97
N LEU A 92 9.03 14.94 -18.20
CA LEU A 92 9.67 13.80 -18.88
C LEU A 92 11.18 14.02 -19.14
N LYS A 93 11.58 15.24 -19.54
CA LYS A 93 13.00 15.59 -19.71
C LYS A 93 13.79 15.56 -18.38
N ILE A 94 13.18 15.99 -17.29
CA ILE A 94 13.78 15.94 -15.94
C ILE A 94 13.83 14.50 -15.41
N TYR A 95 12.87 13.66 -15.83
CA TYR A 95 12.77 12.26 -15.41
C TYR A 95 13.81 11.35 -16.05
N ALA A 96 14.14 11.56 -17.33
CA ALA A 96 15.09 10.73 -18.07
C ALA A 96 16.45 10.47 -17.36
N PRO A 97 17.07 11.45 -16.66
CA PRO A 97 18.33 11.25 -15.94
C PRO A 97 18.21 10.75 -14.48
N LEU A 98 17.02 10.53 -13.92
CA LEU A 98 16.90 10.16 -12.50
C LEU A 98 17.27 8.68 -12.23
N PRO A 99 18.07 8.37 -11.19
CA PRO A 99 18.43 7.00 -10.85
C PRO A 99 17.19 6.18 -10.44
N ARG A 100 17.02 4.99 -11.05
CA ARG A 100 15.96 4.04 -10.71
C ARG A 100 16.54 2.93 -9.83
N TYR A 101 15.96 2.70 -8.66
CA TYR A 101 16.37 1.66 -7.72
C TYR A 101 15.62 0.35 -8.02
N HIS A 102 16.35 -0.77 -8.08
CA HIS A 102 15.82 -2.07 -8.50
C HIS A 102 16.18 -3.17 -7.49
N ALA A 103 15.17 -3.96 -7.10
CA ALA A 103 15.35 -5.28 -6.52
C ALA A 103 14.27 -6.13 -7.17
N SER A 104 14.60 -7.16 -7.95
CA SER A 104 13.59 -8.11 -8.44
C SER A 104 13.44 -9.23 -7.42
N LEU A 105 12.23 -9.72 -7.20
CA LEU A 105 12.01 -10.92 -6.39
C LEU A 105 11.85 -12.20 -7.24
N TYR A 106 12.08 -12.15 -8.55
CA TYR A 106 11.78 -13.29 -9.42
C TYR A 106 12.92 -13.57 -10.41
N THR A 107 13.44 -14.79 -10.34
CA THR A 107 14.50 -15.33 -11.22
C THR A 107 14.13 -16.66 -11.87
N THR A 108 12.85 -17.07 -11.83
CA THR A 108 12.40 -18.33 -12.46
C THR A 108 11.08 -18.11 -13.21
N THR A 109 10.95 -18.79 -14.36
CA THR A 109 9.99 -18.55 -15.44
C THR A 109 8.55 -18.99 -15.23
N ASP A 110 8.22 -19.80 -14.23
CA ASP A 110 6.84 -20.31 -14.13
C ASP A 110 6.34 -20.31 -12.68
N TYR A 111 5.53 -19.31 -12.32
CA TYR A 111 4.48 -19.43 -11.29
C TYR A 111 3.59 -18.17 -11.23
N PHE A 112 2.27 -18.37 -11.18
CA PHE A 112 1.28 -17.31 -10.98
C PHE A 112 1.47 -16.63 -9.61
N THR A 113 1.57 -15.31 -9.60
CA THR A 113 1.90 -14.52 -8.40
C THR A 113 0.86 -14.61 -7.29
N VAL A 114 -0.38 -14.94 -7.65
CA VAL A 114 -1.58 -14.97 -6.81
C VAL A 114 -2.37 -16.20 -7.28
N GLY A 115 -2.73 -17.10 -6.36
CA GLY A 115 -3.67 -18.19 -6.64
C GLY A 115 -4.96 -17.66 -7.27
N HIS A 116 -5.62 -18.48 -8.09
CA HIS A 116 -6.88 -18.13 -8.76
C HIS A 116 -8.12 -18.58 -7.96
N ASP A 117 -7.91 -19.19 -6.80
CA ASP A 117 -8.92 -19.76 -5.92
C ASP A 117 -9.39 -18.76 -4.84
N VAL A 118 -10.60 -18.89 -4.33
CA VAL A 118 -11.02 -18.06 -3.19
C VAL A 118 -10.25 -18.50 -1.94
N ALA A 119 -9.91 -17.55 -1.06
CA ALA A 119 -9.26 -17.89 0.19
C ALA A 119 -10.23 -18.68 1.09
N GLU A 120 -9.95 -19.97 1.26
CA GLU A 120 -10.81 -20.92 1.97
C GLU A 120 -10.09 -21.57 3.15
N SER A 121 -10.85 -21.77 4.22
CA SER A 121 -10.38 -22.44 5.42
C SER A 121 -10.46 -23.96 5.26
N LEU A 122 -9.40 -24.65 5.63
CA LEU A 122 -9.41 -26.11 5.79
C LEU A 122 -10.12 -26.54 7.08
N PHE A 123 -10.44 -25.60 7.97
CA PHE A 123 -11.20 -25.89 9.19
C PHE A 123 -12.70 -25.92 8.88
N ASN A 124 -13.30 -27.10 8.99
CA ASN A 124 -14.74 -27.32 8.83
C ASN A 124 -15.41 -27.55 10.20
N VAL A 125 -16.66 -27.12 10.35
CA VAL A 125 -17.51 -27.37 11.53
C VAL A 125 -17.62 -28.86 11.87
N LEU A 126 -17.61 -29.74 10.87
CA LEU A 126 -17.61 -31.19 11.07
C LEU A 126 -16.33 -31.71 11.75
N LEU A 127 -15.24 -30.93 11.75
CA LEU A 127 -14.01 -31.25 12.48
C LEU A 127 -14.10 -30.91 13.97
N GLN A 128 -15.16 -30.20 14.41
CA GLN A 128 -15.39 -29.86 15.82
C GLN A 128 -15.69 -31.09 16.66
N ASP A 129 -16.49 -31.99 16.09
CA ASP A 129 -16.98 -33.20 16.77
C ASP A 129 -15.96 -34.33 16.79
N PHE A 130 -14.79 -34.20 16.14
CA PHE A 130 -13.74 -35.22 16.19
C PHE A 130 -13.22 -35.35 17.64
N PRO A 131 -13.67 -36.37 18.39
CA PRO A 131 -13.47 -36.43 19.81
C PRO A 131 -12.35 -37.45 20.03
N ARG A 132 -11.13 -37.13 19.60
CA ARG A 132 -9.99 -37.88 20.14
C ARG A 132 -9.71 -37.29 21.51
N LYS A 133 -10.32 -37.88 22.55
CA LYS A 133 -10.18 -37.54 23.98
C LYS A 133 -8.74 -37.26 24.44
N ASN A 134 -7.73 -37.66 23.66
CA ASN A 134 -6.32 -37.50 23.99
C ASN A 134 -5.51 -36.63 22.99
N ASN A 135 -6.06 -36.22 21.84
CA ASN A 135 -5.26 -35.54 20.83
C ASN A 135 -5.42 -34.01 20.92
N LYS A 136 -4.48 -33.38 21.64
CA LYS A 136 -4.43 -31.92 21.82
C LYS A 136 -4.01 -31.17 20.56
N THR A 137 -3.57 -31.85 19.51
CA THR A 137 -3.02 -31.23 18.29
C THR A 137 -3.89 -31.53 17.07
N MET A 138 -4.22 -30.50 16.30
CA MET A 138 -4.81 -30.60 14.97
C MET A 138 -3.72 -30.39 13.91
N LEU A 139 -3.74 -31.24 12.89
CA LEU A 139 -2.77 -31.23 11.80
C LEU A 139 -3.47 -30.78 10.52
N PHE A 140 -2.84 -29.86 9.78
CA PHE A 140 -3.31 -29.37 8.50
C PHE A 140 -2.21 -29.55 7.46
N PHE A 141 -2.52 -30.18 6.33
CA PHE A 141 -1.59 -30.31 5.21
C PHE A 141 -2.03 -29.40 4.07
N LEU A 142 -1.20 -28.40 3.75
CA LEU A 142 -1.42 -27.45 2.66
C LEU A 142 -0.55 -27.86 1.48
N GLY A 143 -1.09 -28.74 0.63
CA GLY A 143 -0.43 -29.21 -0.59
C GLY A 143 -0.48 -28.15 -1.69
N GLY A 144 0.64 -27.49 -1.97
CA GLY A 144 0.68 -26.37 -2.91
C GLY A 144 0.39 -25.04 -2.21
N ILE A 145 1.23 -24.68 -1.23
CA ILE A 145 1.00 -23.52 -0.36
C ILE A 145 0.89 -22.19 -1.10
N GLY A 146 1.53 -22.04 -2.26
CA GLY A 146 1.43 -20.84 -3.11
C GLY A 146 1.66 -19.53 -2.35
N ASP A 147 0.64 -18.68 -2.27
CA ASP A 147 0.64 -17.41 -1.53
C ASP A 147 0.08 -17.50 -0.09
N SER A 148 -0.14 -18.71 0.42
CA SER A 148 -0.62 -18.99 1.77
C SER A 148 -2.02 -18.46 2.10
N ARG A 149 -2.85 -18.05 1.13
CA ARG A 149 -4.21 -17.54 1.43
C ARG A 149 -5.06 -18.51 2.26
N ASN A 150 -5.00 -19.81 1.94
CA ASN A 150 -5.77 -20.85 2.62
C ASN A 150 -5.23 -21.11 4.04
N LEU A 151 -3.92 -20.93 4.24
CA LEU A 151 -3.33 -20.94 5.59
C LEU A 151 -3.89 -19.78 6.43
N TYR A 152 -3.91 -18.57 5.88
CA TYR A 152 -4.42 -17.39 6.57
C TYR A 152 -5.91 -17.53 6.89
N ALA A 153 -6.72 -17.94 5.92
CA ALA A 153 -8.15 -18.21 6.11
C ALA A 153 -8.38 -19.24 7.22
N THR A 154 -7.63 -20.36 7.20
CA THR A 154 -7.73 -21.40 8.23
C THR A 154 -7.38 -20.87 9.62
N MET A 155 -6.31 -20.09 9.75
CA MET A 155 -5.92 -19.48 11.03
C MET A 155 -7.00 -18.54 11.58
N ILE A 156 -7.60 -17.73 10.70
CA ILE A 156 -8.66 -16.79 11.06
C ILE A 156 -9.91 -17.53 11.53
N ASP A 157 -10.32 -18.57 10.82
CA ASP A 157 -11.49 -19.36 11.16
C ASP A 157 -11.32 -20.13 12.47
N LEU A 158 -10.14 -20.70 12.70
CA LEU A 158 -9.79 -21.32 13.99
C LEU A 158 -9.88 -20.30 15.13
N HIS A 159 -9.21 -19.16 14.98
CA HIS A 159 -9.22 -18.11 15.99
C HIS A 159 -10.65 -17.62 16.28
N THR A 160 -11.44 -17.37 15.23
CA THR A 160 -12.82 -16.90 15.34
C THR A 160 -13.71 -17.94 16.00
N SER A 161 -13.55 -19.21 15.66
CA SER A 161 -14.33 -20.32 16.22
C SER A 161 -14.02 -20.52 17.71
N GLU A 162 -12.76 -20.44 18.11
CA GLU A 162 -12.37 -20.48 19.52
C GLU A 162 -12.92 -19.28 20.30
N LYS A 163 -12.86 -18.08 19.71
CA LYS A 163 -13.38 -16.86 20.34
C LYS A 163 -14.89 -16.94 20.57
N LYS A 164 -15.62 -17.56 19.65
CA LYS A 164 -17.08 -17.79 19.75
C LYS A 164 -17.46 -18.98 20.65
N GLY A 165 -16.48 -19.71 21.19
CA GLY A 165 -16.72 -20.93 21.98
C GLY A 165 -17.23 -22.11 21.14
N VAL A 166 -17.16 -22.00 19.81
CA VAL A 166 -17.59 -23.04 18.87
C VAL A 166 -16.54 -24.15 18.77
N ALA A 167 -15.25 -23.79 18.81
CA ALA A 167 -14.14 -24.73 18.81
C ALA A 167 -13.37 -24.70 20.13
N SER A 168 -12.90 -25.87 20.57
CA SER A 168 -11.99 -25.95 21.72
C SER A 168 -10.58 -25.50 21.34
N ARG A 169 -9.86 -24.92 22.31
CA ARG A 169 -8.45 -24.53 22.11
C ARG A 169 -7.56 -25.75 21.96
N ARG A 170 -6.78 -25.79 20.90
CA ARG A 170 -5.85 -26.90 20.57
C ARG A 170 -4.48 -26.39 20.15
N ASN A 171 -3.51 -27.27 20.07
CA ASN A 171 -2.27 -27.03 19.33
C ASN A 171 -2.57 -27.19 17.84
N TYR A 172 -1.96 -26.35 17.01
CA TYR A 172 -2.15 -26.35 15.57
C TYR A 172 -0.80 -26.55 14.90
N HIS A 173 -0.71 -27.58 14.07
CA HIS A 173 0.46 -27.84 13.26
C HIS A 173 0.05 -27.85 11.79
N PHE A 174 0.61 -26.90 11.03
CA PHE A 174 0.45 -26.78 9.59
C PHE A 174 1.71 -27.28 8.88
N VAL A 175 1.53 -28.08 7.86
CA VAL A 175 2.58 -28.45 6.91
C VAL A 175 2.35 -27.63 5.65
N ALA A 176 3.21 -26.66 5.41
CA ALA A 176 3.22 -25.80 4.23
C ALA A 176 4.13 -26.41 3.15
N ASN A 177 3.53 -27.17 2.24
CA ASN A 177 4.26 -27.86 1.17
C ASN A 177 4.25 -27.05 -0.13
N GLY A 178 5.42 -26.81 -0.72
CA GLY A 178 5.55 -26.12 -2.01
C GLY A 178 6.82 -26.49 -2.76
N HIS A 179 6.83 -26.30 -4.08
CA HIS A 179 8.00 -26.59 -4.93
C HIS A 179 8.78 -25.33 -5.35
N ASN A 180 8.19 -24.15 -5.19
CA ASN A 180 8.77 -22.89 -5.64
C ASN A 180 9.49 -22.16 -4.50
N LYS A 181 10.82 -22.06 -4.60
CA LYS A 181 11.68 -21.42 -3.59
C LYS A 181 11.39 -19.94 -3.37
N CYS A 182 11.03 -19.20 -4.42
CA CYS A 182 10.66 -17.79 -4.35
C CYS A 182 9.34 -17.61 -3.60
N ALA A 183 8.33 -18.43 -3.90
CA ALA A 183 7.04 -18.39 -3.21
C ALA A 183 7.19 -18.73 -1.72
N LEU A 184 7.97 -19.77 -1.38
CA LEU A 184 8.25 -20.12 0.01
C LEU A 184 9.01 -19.03 0.76
N THR A 185 10.00 -18.40 0.11
CA THR A 185 10.78 -17.29 0.70
C THR A 185 9.89 -16.05 0.90
N ARG A 186 9.02 -15.74 -0.07
CA ARG A 186 8.01 -14.68 0.05
C ARG A 186 7.09 -14.93 1.24
N ASN A 187 6.59 -16.16 1.40
CA ASN A 187 5.73 -16.51 2.53
C ASN A 187 6.46 -16.34 3.86
N LEU A 188 7.74 -16.74 3.95
CA LEU A 188 8.56 -16.53 5.15
C LEU A 188 8.69 -15.04 5.53
N ILE A 189 8.87 -14.17 4.54
CA ILE A 189 8.92 -12.71 4.73
C ILE A 189 7.58 -12.17 5.21
N ILE A 190 6.48 -12.59 4.58
CA ILE A 190 5.12 -12.19 4.99
C ILE A 190 4.81 -12.69 6.40
N TRP A 191 5.19 -13.93 6.74
CA TRP A 191 5.02 -14.48 8.09
C TRP A 191 5.83 -13.69 9.12
N LYS A 192 7.02 -13.21 8.77
CA LYS A 192 7.80 -12.32 9.65
C LYS A 192 7.11 -10.97 9.86
N LEU A 193 6.56 -10.39 8.80
CA LEU A 193 5.76 -9.16 8.88
C LEU A 193 4.46 -9.35 9.68
N LEU A 194 3.77 -10.48 9.52
CA LEU A 194 2.58 -10.82 10.29
C LEU A 194 2.91 -11.06 11.77
N ASP A 195 4.07 -11.63 12.09
CA ASP A 195 4.55 -11.76 13.47
C ASP A 195 4.82 -10.38 14.09
N GLU A 196 5.45 -9.46 13.36
CA GLU A 196 5.58 -8.06 13.80
C GLU A 196 4.20 -7.42 14.02
N LEU A 197 3.30 -7.54 13.02
CA LEU A 197 1.94 -7.00 13.08
C LEU A 197 1.15 -7.52 14.29
N SER A 198 1.35 -8.79 14.68
CA SER A 198 0.70 -9.40 15.84
C SER A 198 0.98 -8.69 17.18
N THR A 199 2.07 -7.92 17.24
CA THR A 199 2.46 -7.14 18.42
C THR A 199 2.11 -5.65 18.33
N LEU A 200 1.71 -5.17 17.15
CA LEU A 200 1.42 -3.77 16.86
C LEU A 200 -0.08 -3.49 16.87
N ALA A 201 -0.46 -2.23 17.11
CA ALA A 201 -1.81 -1.77 16.82
C ALA A 201 -1.96 -1.55 15.30
N HIS A 202 -3.03 -2.07 14.70
CA HIS A 202 -3.21 -2.07 13.24
C HIS A 202 -3.34 -0.67 12.61
N ASP A 203 -3.73 0.34 13.38
CA ASP A 203 -3.91 1.74 12.99
C ASP A 203 -2.72 2.65 13.35
N SER A 204 -1.74 2.11 14.09
CA SER A 204 -0.46 2.77 14.34
C SER A 204 0.33 2.90 13.04
N ASP A 205 1.25 3.86 12.98
CA ASP A 205 2.08 4.09 11.78
C ASP A 205 2.93 2.85 11.44
N GLN A 206 3.43 2.15 12.46
CA GLN A 206 4.19 0.91 12.31
C GLN A 206 3.31 -0.24 11.81
N GLY A 207 2.11 -0.42 12.39
CA GLY A 207 1.17 -1.46 11.98
C GLY A 207 0.67 -1.25 10.55
N LEU A 208 0.37 -0.01 10.18
CA LEU A 208 0.04 0.36 8.81
C LEU A 208 1.20 0.13 7.86
N MET A 209 2.45 0.39 8.28
CA MET A 209 3.62 0.12 7.44
C MET A 209 3.81 -1.38 7.21
N ALA A 210 3.67 -2.21 8.24
CA ALA A 210 3.70 -3.66 8.09
C ALA A 210 2.61 -4.14 7.12
N LEU A 211 1.36 -3.69 7.31
CA LEU A 211 0.25 -4.01 6.41
C LEU A 211 0.50 -3.57 4.97
N ALA A 212 1.01 -2.35 4.76
CA ALA A 212 1.34 -1.85 3.44
C ALA A 212 2.46 -2.69 2.81
N THR A 213 3.52 -3.03 3.57
CA THR A 213 4.59 -3.90 3.06
C THR A 213 4.06 -5.27 2.66
N ILE A 214 3.19 -5.89 3.48
CA ILE A 214 2.53 -7.16 3.14
C ILE A 214 1.72 -7.00 1.86
N PHE A 215 0.87 -5.98 1.76
CA PHE A 215 0.06 -5.73 0.57
C PHE A 215 0.90 -5.60 -0.70
N PHE A 216 1.98 -4.81 -0.65
CA PHE A 216 2.80 -4.59 -1.84
C PHE A 216 3.62 -5.81 -2.25
N ILE A 217 4.17 -6.61 -1.31
CA ILE A 217 4.86 -7.87 -1.68
C ILE A 217 3.88 -8.95 -2.16
N TYR A 218 2.61 -8.86 -1.73
CA TYR A 218 1.57 -9.83 -2.08
C TYR A 218 0.94 -9.54 -3.45
N GLU A 219 0.51 -8.30 -3.70
CA GLU A 219 -0.33 -7.92 -4.85
C GLU A 219 0.38 -7.09 -5.93
N SER A 220 1.57 -6.53 -5.65
CA SER A 220 2.13 -5.48 -6.50
C SER A 220 3.40 -5.87 -7.24
N TYR A 221 3.49 -5.44 -8.51
CA TYR A 221 4.73 -5.43 -9.28
C TYR A 221 5.61 -4.21 -9.00
N LEU A 222 5.01 -3.13 -8.49
CA LEU A 222 5.69 -1.85 -8.28
C LEU A 222 5.50 -1.37 -6.85
N MET A 223 6.60 -1.27 -6.10
CA MET A 223 6.58 -0.90 -4.69
C MET A 223 7.17 0.51 -4.47
N PRO A 224 6.52 1.37 -3.65
CA PRO A 224 7.11 2.62 -3.22
C PRO A 224 8.42 2.41 -2.45
N LYS A 225 9.41 3.30 -2.65
CA LYS A 225 10.75 3.18 -2.05
C LYS A 225 10.75 3.00 -0.53
N TYR A 226 9.89 3.73 0.18
CA TYR A 226 9.84 3.64 1.64
C TYR A 226 9.31 2.28 2.12
N ILE A 227 8.36 1.69 1.38
CA ILE A 227 7.83 0.34 1.65
C ILE A 227 8.89 -0.70 1.35
N HIS A 228 9.64 -0.53 0.25
CA HIS A 228 10.78 -1.38 -0.08
C HIS A 228 11.89 -1.30 0.97
N GLY A 229 12.14 -0.13 1.55
CA GLY A 229 13.07 0.02 2.68
C GLY A 229 12.67 -0.83 3.88
N ASN A 230 11.37 -0.84 4.22
CA ASN A 230 10.85 -1.73 5.26
C ASN A 230 10.97 -3.22 4.88
N LEU A 231 10.67 -3.56 3.63
CA LEU A 231 10.80 -4.93 3.12
C LEU A 231 12.26 -5.44 3.21
N ARG A 232 13.22 -4.62 2.76
CA ARG A 232 14.65 -4.92 2.82
C ARG A 232 15.12 -5.20 4.24
N ARG A 233 14.72 -4.37 5.21
CA ARG A 233 15.00 -4.60 6.63
C ARG A 233 14.53 -5.98 7.09
N ILE A 234 13.34 -6.40 6.68
CA ILE A 234 12.81 -7.74 7.03
C ILE A 234 13.64 -8.85 6.38
N MET A 235 13.97 -8.72 5.10
CA MET A 235 14.78 -9.71 4.38
C MET A 235 16.18 -9.86 4.99
N GLU A 236 16.83 -8.75 5.32
CA GLU A 236 18.15 -8.73 5.98
C GLU A 236 18.08 -9.39 7.37
N ASN A 237 17.04 -9.10 8.15
CA ASN A 237 16.83 -9.74 9.45
C ASN A 237 16.67 -11.26 9.34
N ILE A 238 15.88 -11.73 8.36
CA ILE A 238 15.70 -13.17 8.12
C ILE A 238 17.02 -13.80 7.67
N LEU A 239 17.74 -13.15 6.75
CA LEU A 239 19.02 -13.63 6.25
C LEU A 239 20.02 -13.83 7.40
N VAL A 240 20.16 -12.83 8.28
CA VAL A 240 21.05 -12.90 9.45
C VAL A 240 20.68 -14.06 10.37
N SER A 241 19.39 -14.31 10.62
CA SER A 241 18.96 -15.47 11.42
C SER A 241 19.35 -16.79 10.75
N LEU A 242 19.05 -16.95 9.47
CA LEU A 242 19.34 -18.20 8.75
C LEU A 242 20.84 -18.48 8.63
N GLU A 243 21.67 -17.46 8.41
CA GLU A 243 23.13 -17.60 8.35
C GLU A 243 23.75 -18.02 9.70
N LYS A 244 23.10 -17.67 10.81
CA LYS A 244 23.50 -18.12 12.16
C LYS A 244 22.99 -19.52 12.52
N GLY A 245 22.15 -20.12 11.68
CA GLY A 245 21.45 -21.36 11.99
C GLY A 245 20.25 -21.19 12.92
N ASP A 246 19.82 -19.94 13.17
CA ASP A 246 18.65 -19.63 14.00
C ASP A 246 17.37 -19.68 13.16
N SER A 247 16.24 -20.02 13.79
CA SER A 247 14.94 -19.84 13.15
C SER A 247 14.54 -18.36 13.16
N PRO A 248 14.12 -17.78 12.02
CA PRO A 248 13.67 -16.39 11.97
C PRO A 248 12.35 -16.15 12.72
N LEU A 249 11.60 -17.23 13.00
CA LEU A 249 10.30 -17.21 13.68
C LEU A 249 10.16 -18.42 14.63
N PRO A 250 9.72 -18.22 15.88
CA PRO A 250 9.65 -19.30 16.87
C PRO A 250 8.57 -20.35 16.56
N TRP A 251 7.60 -20.02 15.72
CA TRP A 251 6.49 -20.89 15.31
C TRP A 251 6.68 -21.49 13.92
N VAL A 252 7.82 -21.25 13.27
CA VAL A 252 8.14 -21.80 11.93
C VAL A 252 9.38 -22.68 12.00
N SER A 253 9.31 -23.85 11.38
CA SER A 253 10.46 -24.72 11.15
C SER A 253 10.72 -24.87 9.66
N LEU A 254 11.97 -24.65 9.29
CA LEU A 254 12.48 -24.89 7.94
C LEU A 254 13.33 -26.16 7.98
N HIS A 255 13.20 -27.01 6.97
CA HIS A 255 14.04 -28.18 6.85
C HIS A 255 15.50 -27.77 6.57
N ALA A 256 16.47 -28.34 7.30
CA ALA A 256 17.87 -27.91 7.25
C ALA A 256 18.48 -27.95 5.83
N HIS A 257 18.09 -28.96 5.04
CA HIS A 257 18.53 -29.10 3.65
C HIS A 257 18.03 -27.97 2.73
N ASP A 258 16.93 -27.30 3.09
CA ASP A 258 16.32 -26.27 2.26
C ASP A 258 16.77 -24.85 2.62
N ILE A 259 17.32 -24.64 3.84
CA ILE A 259 17.83 -23.34 4.32
C ILE A 259 18.76 -22.64 3.30
N PRO A 260 19.75 -23.30 2.67
CA PRO A 260 20.65 -22.65 1.71
C PRO A 260 19.91 -22.00 0.55
N LYS A 261 18.76 -22.55 0.15
CA LYS A 261 17.98 -22.02 -0.98
C LYS A 261 17.20 -20.76 -0.58
N TYR A 262 16.72 -20.64 0.66
CA TYR A 262 16.16 -19.38 1.17
C TYR A 262 17.24 -18.29 1.22
N ILE A 263 18.44 -18.64 1.68
CA ILE A 263 19.60 -17.73 1.72
C ILE A 263 19.96 -17.27 0.30
N GLU A 264 20.00 -18.17 -0.69
CA GLU A 264 20.24 -17.84 -2.09
C GLU A 264 19.23 -16.80 -2.61
N VAL A 265 17.94 -17.06 -2.38
CA VAL A 265 16.85 -16.16 -2.80
C VAL A 265 16.96 -14.81 -2.10
N LEU A 266 17.16 -14.77 -0.78
CA LEU A 266 17.29 -13.53 -0.02
C LEU A 266 18.52 -12.71 -0.47
N LYS A 267 19.68 -13.35 -0.65
CA LYS A 267 20.90 -12.67 -1.14
C LYS A 267 20.69 -12.09 -2.52
N SER A 268 20.03 -12.85 -3.40
CA SER A 268 19.63 -12.35 -4.71
C SER A 268 18.76 -11.11 -4.53
N TRP A 269 17.64 -11.20 -3.80
CA TRP A 269 16.64 -10.13 -3.63
C TRP A 269 17.18 -8.87 -2.93
N ILE A 270 18.16 -9.03 -2.05
CA ILE A 270 18.84 -7.92 -1.37
C ILE A 270 19.87 -7.25 -2.29
N SER A 271 20.52 -8.01 -3.17
CA SER A 271 21.54 -7.50 -4.09
C SER A 271 20.96 -6.51 -5.12
N GLU A 272 21.79 -5.57 -5.59
CA GLU A 272 21.42 -4.60 -6.63
C GLU A 272 21.58 -5.16 -8.06
N ASN A 273 21.95 -6.44 -8.22
CA ASN A 273 22.42 -7.04 -9.47
C ASN A 273 21.36 -7.87 -10.21
N PHE A 274 20.21 -7.29 -10.52
CA PHE A 274 19.18 -7.96 -11.33
C PHE A 274 19.22 -7.55 -12.81
N GLN A 275 18.77 -8.46 -13.70
CA GLN A 275 18.36 -8.06 -15.04
C GLN A 275 17.16 -7.13 -14.91
N ASN A 276 17.27 -5.95 -15.51
CA ASN A 276 16.43 -4.80 -15.19
C ASN A 276 15.33 -4.61 -16.22
N PHE A 277 14.12 -4.37 -15.72
CA PHE A 277 13.15 -3.56 -16.44
C PHE A 277 13.10 -2.15 -15.85
N THR A 278 12.88 -1.18 -16.72
CA THR A 278 12.42 0.15 -16.36
C THR A 278 10.94 0.10 -15.99
N ALA A 279 10.49 1.05 -15.15
CA ALA A 279 9.07 1.21 -14.86
C ALA A 279 8.24 1.37 -16.15
N LEU A 280 8.81 1.94 -17.22
CA LEU A 280 8.17 2.06 -18.53
C LEU A 280 7.93 0.69 -19.17
N GLU A 281 8.90 -0.22 -19.11
CA GLU A 281 8.74 -1.56 -19.67
C GLU A 281 7.73 -2.39 -18.87
N VAL A 282 7.73 -2.28 -17.52
CA VAL A 282 6.71 -2.93 -16.69
C VAL A 282 5.31 -2.36 -16.97
N MET A 283 5.17 -1.03 -17.02
CA MET A 283 3.90 -0.39 -17.39
C MET A 283 3.44 -0.83 -18.79
N HIS A 284 4.36 -0.97 -19.73
CA HIS A 284 4.06 -1.43 -21.09
C HIS A 284 3.60 -2.89 -21.10
N GLY A 285 4.31 -3.79 -20.38
CA GLY A 285 3.95 -5.19 -20.23
C GLY A 285 2.56 -5.37 -19.60
N ILE A 286 2.28 -4.69 -18.48
CA ILE A 286 0.97 -4.68 -17.82
C ILE A 286 -0.12 -4.19 -18.79
N ARG A 287 0.14 -3.07 -19.49
CA ARG A 287 -0.83 -2.50 -20.44
C ARG A 287 -1.15 -3.49 -21.56
N ILE A 288 -0.15 -4.15 -22.13
CA ILE A 288 -0.35 -5.16 -23.18
C ILE A 288 -1.17 -6.33 -22.62
N ALA A 289 -0.74 -6.93 -21.52
CA ALA A 289 -1.37 -8.10 -20.92
C ALA A 289 -2.85 -7.83 -20.55
N LEU A 290 -3.14 -6.67 -19.96
CA LEU A 290 -4.50 -6.30 -19.58
C LEU A 290 -5.36 -5.85 -20.76
N SER A 291 -4.77 -5.28 -21.82
CA SER A 291 -5.51 -4.87 -23.03
C SER A 291 -6.04 -6.03 -23.87
N GLN A 292 -5.44 -7.21 -23.73
CA GLN A 292 -5.88 -8.44 -24.40
C GLN A 292 -7.04 -9.14 -23.69
N ARG A 293 -7.45 -8.66 -22.50
CA ARG A 293 -8.61 -9.17 -21.77
C ARG A 293 -9.89 -8.45 -22.20
N ALA A 294 -11.02 -9.16 -22.14
CA ALA A 294 -12.31 -8.58 -22.45
C ALA A 294 -12.55 -7.29 -21.64
N PRO A 295 -13.14 -6.24 -22.23
CA PRO A 295 -13.46 -5.00 -21.51
C PRO A 295 -14.34 -5.34 -20.30
N PHE A 296 -13.80 -5.07 -19.12
CA PHE A 296 -14.41 -5.41 -17.84
C PHE A 296 -15.84 -4.87 -17.74
N HIS A 297 -16.77 -5.74 -17.34
CA HIS A 297 -18.18 -5.46 -17.15
C HIS A 297 -18.55 -5.17 -15.68
N ASP A 298 -17.66 -4.63 -14.81
CA ASP A 298 -18.15 -4.09 -13.54
C ASP A 298 -17.19 -3.14 -12.78
N ARG A 299 -17.84 -2.25 -12.00
CA ARG A 299 -17.39 -1.25 -11.00
C ARG A 299 -16.28 -0.29 -11.44
N ASN A 300 -16.70 0.96 -11.70
CA ASN A 300 -15.91 2.19 -11.90
C ASN A 300 -14.94 2.50 -10.74
N CYS A 301 -13.93 1.65 -10.54
CA CYS A 301 -12.84 1.87 -9.61
C CYS A 301 -11.80 2.77 -10.30
N LYS A 302 -11.73 4.05 -9.89
CA LYS A 302 -10.70 5.01 -10.37
C LYS A 302 -9.28 4.46 -10.19
N GLU A 303 -9.06 3.63 -9.17
CA GLU A 303 -7.78 2.95 -8.92
C GLU A 303 -7.47 1.87 -9.97
N LYS A 304 -8.45 1.10 -10.46
CA LYS A 304 -8.25 0.10 -11.52
C LYS A 304 -7.89 0.75 -12.86
N GLN A 305 -8.50 1.90 -13.17
CA GLN A 305 -8.10 2.72 -14.32
C GLN A 305 -6.68 3.26 -14.19
N LEU A 306 -6.30 3.70 -12.98
CA LEU A 306 -4.94 4.16 -12.68
C LEU A 306 -3.93 3.01 -12.83
N TYR A 307 -4.23 1.83 -12.29
CA TYR A 307 -3.38 0.66 -12.38
C TYR A 307 -3.22 0.17 -13.83
N THR A 308 -4.30 0.07 -14.59
CA THR A 308 -4.22 -0.35 -16.02
C THR A 308 -3.35 0.61 -16.83
N ARG A 309 -3.33 1.90 -16.48
CA ARG A 309 -2.58 2.92 -17.18
C ARG A 309 -1.13 3.07 -16.72
N TYR A 310 -0.85 2.81 -15.44
CA TYR A 310 0.43 3.15 -14.79
C TYR A 310 1.05 2.04 -13.94
N GLY A 311 0.43 0.86 -13.85
CA GLY A 311 0.88 -0.27 -13.03
C GLY A 311 0.88 -0.01 -11.52
N PHE A 312 0.20 1.04 -11.05
CA PHE A 312 0.33 1.57 -9.69
C PHE A 312 -0.88 1.25 -8.81
N LEU A 313 -0.62 0.65 -7.65
CA LEU A 313 -1.60 0.45 -6.58
C LEU A 313 -1.43 1.51 -5.49
N GLN A 314 -2.53 1.93 -4.86
CA GLN A 314 -2.48 2.98 -3.84
C GLN A 314 -2.11 2.42 -2.46
N PRO A 315 -1.18 3.06 -1.72
CA PRO A 315 -0.95 2.75 -0.32
C PRO A 315 -2.11 3.28 0.56
N PRO A 316 -2.16 2.91 1.86
CA PRO A 316 -3.19 3.40 2.78
C PRO A 316 -3.17 4.92 2.89
N GLY A 317 -4.34 5.55 2.92
CA GLY A 317 -4.47 7.02 2.91
C GLY A 317 -3.69 7.74 4.02
N LYS A 318 -3.59 7.16 5.22
CA LYS A 318 -2.81 7.74 6.33
C LYS A 318 -1.29 7.72 6.07
N ILE A 319 -0.77 6.64 5.47
CA ILE A 319 0.62 6.55 5.02
C ILE A 319 0.88 7.53 3.87
N PHE A 320 -0.12 7.70 3.00
CA PHE A 320 -0.06 8.66 1.91
C PHE A 320 0.01 10.12 2.41
N LEU A 321 -0.71 10.44 3.50
CA LEU A 321 -0.82 11.78 4.06
C LEU A 321 0.37 12.22 4.93
N LEU A 322 1.02 11.30 5.64
CA LEU A 322 2.23 11.55 6.45
C LEU A 322 3.39 12.18 5.64
N LEU A 323 3.35 12.07 4.30
CA LEU A 323 4.36 12.59 3.39
C LEU A 323 3.80 13.68 2.43
N SER A 324 2.56 14.12 2.64
CA SER A 324 1.75 14.83 1.62
C SER A 324 1.90 16.35 1.52
N GLN A 325 2.60 17.05 2.43
CA GLN A 325 2.69 18.52 2.31
C GLN A 325 3.43 19.01 1.05
N VAL A 326 4.18 18.14 0.35
CA VAL A 326 4.86 18.46 -0.92
C VAL A 326 4.37 17.58 -2.09
N CYS A 327 3.59 16.54 -1.79
CA CYS A 327 3.52 15.37 -2.64
C CYS A 327 2.25 15.27 -3.50
N TRP A 328 1.16 15.96 -3.15
CA TRP A 328 -0.12 15.79 -3.83
C TRP A 328 -0.13 16.32 -5.29
N SER A 329 0.60 17.41 -5.56
CA SER A 329 0.84 17.92 -6.92
C SER A 329 1.87 17.09 -7.70
N PHE A 330 2.64 16.27 -6.98
CA PHE A 330 3.66 15.37 -7.51
C PHE A 330 3.04 14.00 -7.90
N TYR A 331 2.15 13.43 -7.08
CA TYR A 331 1.64 12.06 -7.27
C TYR A 331 0.65 11.87 -8.43
N LYS A 332 0.01 12.94 -8.94
CA LYS A 332 -0.78 12.85 -10.19
C LYS A 332 0.08 12.56 -11.44
N LEU A 333 1.40 12.72 -11.35
CA LEU A 333 2.32 12.65 -12.50
C LEU A 333 3.62 11.86 -12.24
N HIS A 334 3.81 11.29 -11.05
CA HIS A 334 5.09 10.70 -10.65
C HIS A 334 4.91 9.43 -9.80
N PRO A 335 5.23 8.25 -10.34
CA PRO A 335 5.57 7.11 -9.52
C PRO A 335 7.09 7.07 -9.30
N ASN A 336 7.55 7.46 -8.10
CA ASN A 336 8.86 7.04 -7.58
C ASN A 336 8.75 5.57 -7.14
N LEU A 337 8.53 4.69 -8.12
CA LEU A 337 8.36 3.26 -7.95
C LEU A 337 9.69 2.56 -8.13
N ALA A 338 10.05 1.71 -7.16
CA ALA A 338 11.07 0.70 -7.38
C ALA A 338 10.47 -0.39 -8.29
N CYS A 339 11.28 -0.89 -9.20
CA CYS A 339 10.89 -1.87 -10.22
C CYS A 339 11.44 -3.25 -9.82
N PHE A 340 10.63 -4.29 -9.97
CA PHE A 340 10.85 -5.61 -9.40
C PHE A 340 10.74 -6.73 -10.45
N VAL A 341 11.50 -6.74 -11.54
CA VAL A 341 11.29 -7.80 -12.55
C VAL A 341 12.53 -8.19 -13.35
N GLY A 342 12.61 -9.47 -13.78
CA GLY A 342 13.67 -10.16 -14.55
C GLY A 342 13.69 -9.95 -16.08
N ARG A 343 13.54 -10.99 -16.92
CA ARG A 343 13.63 -10.87 -18.41
C ARG A 343 12.28 -10.56 -19.09
N PRO A 344 12.24 -9.72 -20.15
CA PRO A 344 11.04 -9.35 -20.94
C PRO A 344 10.12 -10.48 -21.40
N ASN A 345 10.68 -11.60 -21.81
CA ASN A 345 9.94 -12.65 -22.51
C ASN A 345 9.50 -13.79 -21.57
N GLU A 346 9.79 -13.66 -20.29
CA GLU A 346 9.68 -14.71 -19.27
C GLU A 346 8.82 -14.30 -18.07
N PHE A 347 8.31 -13.06 -18.08
CA PHE A 347 7.56 -12.51 -16.97
C PHE A 347 6.05 -12.46 -17.26
N ASP A 348 5.27 -13.10 -16.38
CA ASP A 348 3.82 -13.08 -16.44
C ASP A 348 3.28 -11.74 -15.92
N PHE A 349 3.00 -10.82 -16.85
CA PHE A 349 2.28 -9.57 -16.57
C PHE A 349 0.75 -9.79 -16.44
N GLY A 350 0.28 -11.02 -16.55
CA GLY A 350 -1.12 -11.41 -16.60
C GLY A 350 -1.83 -11.42 -15.25
N ASN A 351 -1.15 -11.35 -14.11
CA ASN A 351 -1.89 -11.26 -12.85
C ASN A 351 -2.67 -9.94 -12.75
N ASP A 352 -3.99 -10.03 -12.53
CA ASP A 352 -4.84 -8.89 -12.24
C ASP A 352 -4.97 -8.78 -10.72
N PRO A 353 -4.33 -7.81 -10.05
CA PRO A 353 -4.41 -7.67 -8.59
C PRO A 353 -5.83 -7.35 -8.13
N PHE A 354 -6.74 -6.92 -9.02
CA PHE A 354 -8.15 -6.73 -8.69
C PHE A 354 -8.93 -8.05 -8.62
N SER A 355 -8.34 -9.19 -8.99
CA SER A 355 -8.90 -10.50 -8.65
C SER A 355 -8.95 -10.72 -7.13
N ALA A 356 -8.11 -10.03 -6.35
CA ALA A 356 -8.18 -10.01 -4.89
C ALA A 356 -9.52 -9.51 -4.34
N LEU A 357 -10.28 -8.73 -5.14
CA LEU A 357 -11.65 -8.37 -4.79
C LEU A 357 -12.51 -9.62 -4.60
N ASP A 358 -12.41 -10.58 -5.52
CA ASP A 358 -13.18 -11.82 -5.44
C ASP A 358 -12.54 -12.78 -4.44
N HIS A 359 -11.20 -12.89 -4.44
CA HIS A 359 -10.49 -13.84 -3.57
C HIS A 359 -10.68 -13.57 -2.07
N PHE A 360 -10.87 -12.31 -1.67
CA PHE A 360 -10.97 -11.89 -0.27
C PHE A 360 -12.36 -11.38 0.13
N GLU A 361 -13.39 -11.58 -0.71
CA GLU A 361 -14.74 -11.06 -0.47
C GLU A 361 -15.27 -11.37 0.93
N SER A 362 -15.07 -12.60 1.40
CA SER A 362 -15.53 -13.06 2.71
C SER A 362 -14.97 -12.24 3.89
N PHE A 363 -13.79 -11.61 3.75
CA PHE A 363 -13.11 -10.87 4.81
C PHE A 363 -13.48 -9.39 4.89
N TYR A 364 -13.92 -8.78 3.78
CA TYR A 364 -14.33 -7.37 3.74
C TYR A 364 -15.84 -7.18 3.57
N LYS A 365 -16.61 -8.26 3.43
CA LYS A 365 -18.07 -8.21 3.28
C LYS A 365 -18.71 -7.36 4.39
N GLY A 366 -19.51 -6.37 3.98
CA GLY A 366 -20.17 -5.41 4.88
C GLY A 366 -19.34 -4.16 5.19
N GLN A 367 -18.09 -4.08 4.73
CA GLN A 367 -17.28 -2.86 4.78
C GLN A 367 -17.49 -2.03 3.49
N LYS A 368 -17.12 -0.74 3.54
CA LYS A 368 -17.10 0.15 2.36
C LYS A 368 -15.64 0.48 2.00
N PRO A 369 -14.89 -0.49 1.45
CA PRO A 369 -13.50 -0.28 1.05
C PRO A 369 -13.41 0.81 -0.02
N SER A 370 -12.36 1.62 0.06
CA SER A 370 -12.13 2.76 -0.84
C SER A 370 -10.97 2.53 -1.81
N SER A 371 -10.18 1.49 -1.55
CA SER A 371 -9.00 1.09 -2.31
C SER A 371 -8.82 -0.43 -2.28
N LEU A 372 -8.00 -0.98 -3.18
CA LEU A 372 -7.64 -2.40 -3.18
C LEU A 372 -6.95 -2.80 -1.87
N PHE A 373 -6.15 -1.91 -1.28
CA PHE A 373 -5.59 -2.12 0.05
C PHE A 373 -6.67 -2.40 1.10
N ASP A 374 -7.77 -1.64 1.10
CA ASP A 374 -8.86 -1.81 2.06
C ASP A 374 -9.59 -3.16 1.89
N HIS A 375 -9.56 -3.74 0.69
CA HIS A 375 -10.09 -5.08 0.43
C HIS A 375 -9.18 -6.18 0.97
N ALA A 376 -7.87 -6.05 0.80
CA ALA A 376 -6.89 -7.08 1.21
C ALA A 376 -6.50 -6.99 2.70
N ALA A 377 -6.46 -5.79 3.27
CA ALA A 377 -6.00 -5.57 4.64
C ALA A 377 -6.75 -6.37 5.73
N PRO A 378 -8.08 -6.58 5.66
CA PRO A 378 -8.81 -7.40 6.64
C PRO A 378 -8.25 -8.82 6.78
N LEU A 379 -7.85 -9.47 5.68
CA LEU A 379 -7.23 -10.80 5.73
C LEU A 379 -5.96 -10.78 6.59
N PHE A 380 -5.02 -9.88 6.27
CA PHE A 380 -3.73 -9.82 6.98
C PHE A 380 -3.86 -9.36 8.42
N LYS A 381 -4.81 -8.45 8.73
CA LYS A 381 -5.17 -8.08 10.11
C LYS A 381 -5.69 -9.31 10.87
N GLY A 382 -6.61 -10.05 10.28
CA GLY A 382 -7.13 -11.28 10.87
C GLY A 382 -6.05 -12.32 11.12
N ALA A 383 -5.12 -12.51 10.17
CA ALA A 383 -3.99 -13.41 10.32
C ALA A 383 -3.03 -12.97 11.44
N GLY A 384 -2.72 -11.66 11.53
CA GLY A 384 -1.92 -11.09 12.61
C GLY A 384 -2.56 -11.28 13.99
N ASP A 385 -3.86 -11.01 14.11
CA ASP A 385 -4.64 -11.27 15.34
C ASP A 385 -4.65 -12.76 15.72
N SER A 386 -4.77 -13.62 14.71
CA SER A 386 -4.74 -15.07 14.87
C SER A 386 -3.38 -15.54 15.40
N ILE A 387 -2.28 -15.04 14.84
CA ILE A 387 -0.92 -15.29 15.36
C ILE A 387 -0.82 -14.81 16.81
N LYS A 388 -1.21 -13.57 17.10
CA LYS A 388 -1.16 -13.00 18.47
C LYS A 388 -1.81 -13.91 19.50
N LYS A 389 -2.93 -14.55 19.14
CA LYS A 389 -3.72 -15.40 20.04
C LYS A 389 -3.29 -16.86 20.07
N MET A 390 -2.65 -17.35 19.01
CA MET A 390 -2.31 -18.77 18.87
C MET A 390 -0.80 -19.05 18.90
N LYS A 391 0.08 -18.03 18.88
CA LYS A 391 1.54 -18.16 18.70
C LYS A 391 2.21 -19.26 19.52
N GLN A 392 1.84 -19.41 20.79
CA GLN A 392 2.45 -20.41 21.71
C GLN A 392 2.06 -21.86 21.41
N ARG A 393 1.10 -22.07 20.52
CA ARG A 393 0.47 -23.35 20.19
C ARG A 393 0.22 -23.46 18.69
N LEU A 394 0.91 -22.64 17.91
CA LEU A 394 0.94 -22.63 16.46
C LEU A 394 2.31 -23.12 16.01
N HIS A 395 2.32 -24.04 15.06
CA HIS A 395 3.53 -24.51 14.41
C HIS A 395 3.31 -24.62 12.91
N VAL A 396 4.25 -24.13 12.12
CA VAL A 396 4.27 -24.24 10.66
C VAL A 396 5.57 -24.90 10.23
N GLU A 397 5.49 -26.13 9.74
CA GLU A 397 6.59 -26.84 9.10
C GLU A 397 6.57 -26.55 7.60
N VAL A 398 7.69 -26.05 7.07
CA VAL A 398 7.81 -25.76 5.65
C VAL A 398 8.57 -26.88 4.96
N LEU A 399 7.93 -27.49 3.96
CA LEU A 399 8.51 -28.56 3.17
C LEU A 399 8.67 -28.12 1.73
N TRP A 400 9.89 -28.27 1.22
CA TRP A 400 10.14 -28.17 -0.21
C TRP A 400 10.16 -29.55 -0.84
N ARG A 401 9.05 -29.98 -1.44
CA ARG A 401 8.98 -31.23 -2.22
C ARG A 401 8.11 -31.09 -3.46
N CYS A 402 8.62 -31.64 -4.57
CA CYS A 402 7.80 -32.15 -5.65
C CYS A 402 7.23 -33.50 -5.23
N TYR A 403 5.97 -33.77 -5.57
CA TYR A 403 5.56 -35.13 -5.89
C TYR A 403 5.89 -35.38 -7.36
#